data_AF-W9CV24-F1
#
_entry.id   AF-W9CV24-F1
#
_cell.length_a   1.000
_cell.length_b   1.000
_cell.length_c   1.000
_cell.angle_alpha   90.00
_cell.angle_beta   90.00
_cell.angle_gamma   90.00
#
_symmetry.space_group_name_H-M   'P 1'
#
loop_
_entity.id
_entity.type
_entity.pdbx_description
1 polymer ?
#
loop_
_entity_poly.entity_id
_entity_poly.type
_entity_poly.pdbx_seq_one_letter_code
_entity_poly.pdbx_strand_id
1 'polypeptide(L)'
;MSPQDAQESSLKKRGPKPLQSSNRKTQYLILYNFVSAILWLVVLGRVTLLVPLVGFGQLYPSVGQFIKWTQTMALLEVVHAATGVVRASISTTGMQVASRLLLVWLIVNPFPFVAQSAGYSSMLIAWSVTEVIRYSYFVITLSGYKPAIVTWFRYNTFFALYPLGISSECWLIYKSIEPARNAYGQVYAWALQSILLIYVPGSYILFTHMVKQRSKVLRAQREAPKDE
;
A
#
# COMPACT_ATOMS: atom_id res chain seq x y z
N MET A 1 -22.27 37.40 55.49
CA MET A 1 -22.60 36.00 55.11
C MET A 1 -23.39 36.10 53.80
N SER A 2 -22.72 36.14 52.64
CA SER A 2 -22.29 34.98 51.80
C SER A 2 -23.39 33.96 51.55
N PRO A 3 -23.52 33.33 50.36
CA PRO A 3 -22.56 33.27 49.24
C PRO A 3 -23.17 33.44 47.82
N GLN A 4 -22.45 34.15 46.94
CA GLN A 4 -22.68 34.19 45.48
C GLN A 4 -21.98 33.04 44.73
N ASP A 5 -21.68 31.93 45.40
CA ASP A 5 -20.93 30.80 44.83
C ASP A 5 -21.88 29.75 44.23
N ALA A 6 -22.66 30.14 43.21
CA ALA A 6 -23.36 29.18 42.36
C ALA A 6 -22.46 28.79 41.17
N GLN A 7 -21.37 28.10 41.51
CA GLN A 7 -20.80 26.98 40.77
C GLN A 7 -20.88 27.09 39.23
N GLU A 8 -19.92 27.82 38.65
CA GLU A 8 -19.50 27.67 37.25
C GLU A 8 -19.24 26.19 36.95
N SER A 9 -20.19 25.55 36.27
CA SER A 9 -19.99 24.21 35.73
C SER A 9 -18.97 24.30 34.60
N SER A 10 -17.69 24.13 34.95
CA SER A 10 -16.60 24.03 33.99
C SER A 10 -16.89 22.91 32.97
N LEU A 11 -17.42 23.28 31.81
CA LEU A 11 -17.45 22.43 30.62
C LEU A 11 -16.00 22.27 30.14
N LYS A 12 -15.27 21.39 30.81
CA LYS A 12 -13.98 20.91 30.38
C LYS A 12 -14.23 20.16 29.08
N LYS A 13 -14.09 20.84 27.93
CA LYS A 13 -14.05 20.24 26.59
C LYS A 13 -13.07 19.07 26.65
N ARG A 14 -13.59 17.85 26.70
CA ARG A 14 -12.78 16.64 26.53
C ARG A 14 -12.31 16.66 25.09
N GLY A 15 -11.09 17.15 24.86
CA GLY A 15 -10.38 16.91 23.62
C GLY A 15 -10.36 15.39 23.33
N PRO A 16 -10.26 14.99 22.06
CA PRO A 16 -10.29 13.58 21.68
C PRO A 16 -9.17 12.83 22.41
N LYS A 17 -9.54 11.94 23.33
CA LYS A 17 -8.57 11.13 24.08
C LYS A 17 -7.75 10.29 23.09
N PRO A 18 -6.42 10.45 23.03
CA PRO A 18 -5.55 9.53 22.30
C PRO A 18 -5.66 8.14 22.92
N LEU A 19 -5.79 7.11 22.08
CA LEU A 19 -6.06 5.75 22.53
C LEU A 19 -4.85 5.09 23.20
N GLN A 20 -4.97 4.89 24.51
CA GLN A 20 -4.62 3.61 25.13
C GLN A 20 -5.65 2.57 24.65
N SER A 21 -5.40 1.86 23.54
CA SER A 21 -6.15 0.62 23.28
C SER A 21 -5.58 -0.47 24.18
N SER A 22 -6.34 -0.97 25.16
CA SER A 22 -5.93 -2.10 26.02
C SER A 22 -5.85 -3.45 25.29
N ASN A 23 -6.29 -3.48 24.02
CA ASN A 23 -6.28 -4.67 23.19
C ASN A 23 -4.90 -4.92 22.56
N ARG A 24 -4.21 -5.98 23.01
CA ARG A 24 -2.90 -6.41 22.48
C ARG A 24 -2.89 -6.61 20.97
N LYS A 25 -4.00 -7.08 20.38
CA LYS A 25 -4.11 -7.25 18.92
C LYS A 25 -4.05 -5.92 18.19
N THR A 26 -4.75 -4.91 18.71
CA THR A 26 -4.75 -3.55 18.15
C THR A 26 -3.36 -2.92 18.25
N GLN A 27 -2.69 -3.05 19.40
CA GLN A 27 -1.32 -2.55 19.58
C GLN A 27 -0.32 -3.21 18.62
N TYR A 28 -0.40 -4.53 18.46
CA TYR A 28 0.41 -5.27 17.49
C TYR A 28 0.18 -4.76 16.07
N LEU A 29 -1.07 -4.59 15.65
CA LEU A 29 -1.40 -4.08 14.32
C LEU A 29 -0.92 -2.64 14.13
N ILE A 30 -1.06 -1.77 15.13
CA ILE A 30 -0.52 -0.41 15.08
C ILE A 30 0.98 -0.45 14.84
N LEU A 31 1.72 -1.25 15.60
CA LEU A 31 3.17 -1.38 15.45
C LEU A 31 3.55 -1.93 14.07
N TYR A 32 2.89 -3.00 13.62
CA TYR A 32 3.13 -3.59 12.30
C TYR A 32 2.92 -2.57 11.17
N ASN A 33 1.78 -1.86 11.20
CA ASN A 33 1.47 -0.86 10.19
C ASN A 33 2.44 0.33 10.28
N PHE A 34 2.84 0.75 11.48
CA PHE A 34 3.80 1.85 11.66
C PHE A 34 5.18 1.50 11.10
N VAL A 35 5.71 0.32 11.43
CA VAL A 35 6.98 -0.18 10.88
C VAL A 35 6.88 -0.28 9.35
N SER A 36 5.78 -0.83 8.83
CA SER A 36 5.55 -0.92 7.39
C SER A 36 5.51 0.46 6.71
N ALA A 37 4.87 1.45 7.32
CA ALA A 37 4.86 2.82 6.83
C ALA A 37 6.27 3.40 6.73
N ILE A 38 7.11 3.20 7.75
CA ILE A 38 8.51 3.66 7.75
C ILE A 38 9.29 2.98 6.62
N LEU A 39 9.17 1.66 6.47
CA LEU A 39 9.90 0.93 5.44
C LEU A 39 9.54 1.45 4.04
N TRP A 40 8.25 1.64 3.76
CA TRP A 40 7.82 2.21 2.48
C TRP A 40 8.18 3.68 2.32
N LEU A 41 8.25 4.46 3.40
CA LEU A 41 8.76 5.83 3.36
C LEU A 41 10.25 5.87 3.01
N VAL A 42 11.05 4.92 3.52
CA VAL A 42 12.45 4.76 3.13
C VAL A 42 12.58 4.38 1.66
N VAL A 43 11.73 3.48 1.14
CA VAL A 43 11.68 3.19 -0.30
C VAL A 43 11.37 4.46 -1.09
N LEU A 44 10.32 5.20 -0.70
CA LEU A 44 9.91 6.43 -1.37
C LEU A 44 11.07 7.43 -1.42
N GLY A 45 11.65 7.74 -0.27
CA GLY A 45 12.76 8.69 -0.14
C GLY A 45 13.97 8.29 -0.97
N ARG A 46 14.35 7.00 -0.95
CA ARG A 46 15.46 6.50 -1.77
C ARG A 46 15.19 6.68 -3.25
N VAL A 47 14.00 6.32 -3.72
CA VAL A 47 13.68 6.41 -5.16
C VAL A 47 13.59 7.87 -5.62
N THR A 48 12.94 8.74 -4.84
CA THR A 48 12.81 10.16 -5.18
C THR A 48 14.15 10.90 -5.17
N LEU A 49 15.08 10.48 -4.32
CA LEU A 49 16.42 11.08 -4.25
C LEU A 49 17.37 10.49 -5.30
N LEU A 50 17.38 9.17 -5.49
CA LEU A 50 18.37 8.52 -6.35
C LEU A 50 18.08 8.67 -7.84
N VAL A 51 16.81 8.65 -8.26
CA VAL A 51 16.45 8.81 -9.68
C VAL A 51 17.05 10.09 -10.30
N PRO A 52 16.91 11.30 -9.71
CA PRO A 52 17.51 12.50 -10.28
C PRO A 52 19.04 12.55 -10.12
N LEU A 53 19.61 11.87 -9.13
CA LEU A 53 21.06 11.94 -8.84
C LEU A 53 21.90 10.99 -9.69
N VAL A 54 21.43 9.75 -9.87
CA VAL A 54 22.21 8.67 -10.49
C VAL A 54 21.49 8.02 -11.69
N GLY A 55 20.30 8.51 -12.03
CA GLY A 55 19.49 7.99 -13.12
C GLY A 55 18.85 6.62 -12.82
N PHE A 56 18.19 6.06 -13.83
CA PHE A 56 17.45 4.79 -13.69
C PHE A 56 18.36 3.56 -13.54
N GLY A 57 19.55 3.58 -14.13
CA GLY A 57 20.45 2.41 -14.15
C GLY A 57 21.00 2.03 -12.78
N GLN A 58 21.21 3.02 -11.89
CA GLN A 58 21.82 2.81 -10.58
C GLN A 58 20.80 2.68 -9.44
N LEU A 59 19.50 2.76 -9.74
CA LEU A 59 18.47 2.66 -8.71
C LEU A 59 18.37 1.25 -8.12
N TYR A 60 18.43 0.23 -8.97
CA TYR A 60 18.25 -1.16 -8.55
C TYR A 60 19.35 -1.64 -7.58
N PRO A 61 20.65 -1.42 -7.83
CA PRO A 61 21.70 -1.79 -6.87
C PRO A 61 21.50 -1.18 -5.48
N SER A 62 20.99 0.06 -5.39
CA SER A 62 20.83 0.77 -4.10
C SER A 62 19.53 0.45 -3.36
N VAL A 63 18.45 0.12 -4.07
CA VAL A 63 17.10 -0.04 -3.48
C VAL A 63 16.56 -1.47 -3.60
N GLY A 64 17.02 -2.24 -4.59
CA GLY A 64 16.47 -3.54 -4.98
C GLY A 64 16.37 -4.56 -3.84
N GLN A 65 17.44 -4.75 -3.08
CA GLN A 65 17.42 -5.68 -1.95
C GLN A 65 16.46 -5.22 -0.85
N PHE A 66 16.42 -3.91 -0.57
CA PHE A 66 15.56 -3.34 0.46
C PHE A 66 14.07 -3.48 0.09
N ILE A 67 13.69 -3.15 -1.15
CA ILE A 67 12.29 -3.33 -1.60
C ILE A 67 11.88 -4.80 -1.61
N LYS A 68 12.76 -5.72 -2.03
CA LYS A 68 12.46 -7.15 -2.07
C LYS A 68 12.04 -7.69 -0.71
N TRP A 69 12.80 -7.36 0.34
CA TRP A 69 12.44 -7.77 1.71
C TRP A 69 11.26 -6.99 2.29
N THR A 70 11.16 -5.69 1.99
CA THR A 70 10.01 -4.86 2.39
C THR A 70 8.70 -5.43 1.84
N GLN A 71 8.68 -5.80 0.57
CA GLN A 71 7.52 -6.43 -0.08
C GLN A 71 7.26 -7.85 0.44
N THR A 72 8.30 -8.60 0.81
CA THR A 72 8.17 -9.95 1.37
C THR A 72 7.45 -9.94 2.72
N MET A 73 7.64 -8.91 3.53
CA MET A 73 6.91 -8.76 4.81
C MET A 73 5.39 -8.63 4.63
N ALA A 74 4.89 -8.23 3.46
CA ALA A 74 3.47 -8.18 3.18
C ALA A 74 2.78 -9.57 3.22
N LEU A 75 3.56 -10.67 3.19
CA LEU A 75 3.02 -12.01 3.47
C LEU A 75 2.35 -12.09 4.84
N LEU A 76 2.80 -11.31 5.82
CA LEU A 76 2.16 -11.23 7.13
C LEU A 76 0.72 -10.72 7.03
N GLU A 77 0.38 -9.88 6.05
CA GLU A 77 -1.01 -9.44 5.84
C GLU A 77 -1.92 -10.60 5.43
N VAL A 78 -1.39 -11.52 4.60
CA VAL A 78 -2.10 -12.74 4.22
C VAL A 78 -2.32 -13.61 5.44
N VAL A 79 -1.29 -13.74 6.30
CA VAL A 79 -1.41 -14.46 7.58
C VAL A 79 -2.43 -13.81 8.51
N HIS A 80 -2.44 -12.48 8.62
CA HIS A 80 -3.42 -11.75 9.46
C HIS A 80 -4.85 -11.95 8.97
N ALA A 81 -5.06 -11.97 7.64
CA ALA A 81 -6.36 -12.28 7.05
C ALA A 81 -6.76 -13.73 7.30
N ALA A 82 -5.83 -14.68 7.10
CA ALA A 82 -6.08 -16.12 7.25
C ALA A 82 -6.38 -16.53 8.70
N THR A 83 -5.71 -15.91 9.67
CA THR A 83 -5.89 -16.15 11.10
C THR A 83 -7.03 -15.33 11.72
N GLY A 84 -7.70 -14.50 10.93
CA GLY A 84 -8.81 -13.65 11.40
C GLY A 84 -8.38 -12.51 12.35
N VAL A 85 -7.08 -12.18 12.41
CA VAL A 85 -6.58 -11.00 13.14
C VAL A 85 -7.14 -9.71 12.52
N VAL A 86 -7.33 -9.70 11.20
CA VAL A 86 -7.97 -8.61 10.45
C VAL A 86 -9.15 -9.17 9.65
N ARG A 87 -10.25 -8.42 9.61
CA ARG A 87 -11.41 -8.74 8.76
C ARG A 87 -11.12 -8.34 7.30
N ALA A 88 -10.33 -9.14 6.61
CA ALA A 88 -9.99 -8.97 5.20
C ALA A 88 -10.23 -10.26 4.41
N SER A 89 -10.51 -10.12 3.11
CA SER A 89 -10.65 -11.26 2.21
C SER A 89 -9.27 -11.86 1.94
N ILE A 90 -9.06 -13.12 2.32
CA ILE A 90 -7.79 -13.84 2.12
C ILE A 90 -7.43 -13.89 0.63
N SER A 91 -8.41 -14.15 -0.25
CA SER A 91 -8.17 -14.25 -1.68
C SER A 91 -7.73 -12.90 -2.28
N THR A 92 -8.37 -11.81 -1.87
CA THR A 92 -8.04 -10.47 -2.36
C THR A 92 -6.69 -9.99 -1.84
N THR A 93 -6.42 -10.15 -0.55
CA THR A 93 -5.12 -9.80 0.05
C THR A 93 -4.00 -10.68 -0.54
N GLY A 94 -4.24 -11.97 -0.66
CA GLY A 94 -3.30 -12.92 -1.25
C GLY A 94 -2.95 -12.57 -2.69
N MET A 95 -3.95 -12.26 -3.53
CA MET A 95 -3.72 -11.86 -4.91
C MET A 95 -2.90 -10.56 -5.03
N GLN A 96 -3.18 -9.56 -4.20
CA GLN A 96 -2.44 -8.30 -4.18
C GLN A 96 -0.97 -8.51 -3.79
N VAL A 97 -0.73 -9.30 -2.74
CA VAL A 97 0.64 -9.60 -2.27
C VAL A 97 1.38 -10.47 -3.29
N ALA A 98 0.74 -11.53 -3.81
CA ALA A 98 1.33 -12.44 -4.79
C ALA A 98 1.73 -11.72 -6.09
N SER A 99 0.89 -10.81 -6.59
CA SER A 99 1.22 -10.00 -7.76
C SER A 99 2.54 -9.25 -7.58
N ARG A 100 2.69 -8.53 -6.46
CA ARG A 100 3.92 -7.76 -6.20
C ARG A 100 5.13 -8.66 -5.91
N LEU A 101 4.93 -9.80 -5.26
CA LEU A 101 5.98 -10.80 -5.06
C LEU A 101 6.49 -11.36 -6.39
N LEU A 102 5.60 -11.60 -7.35
CA LEU A 102 5.99 -12.00 -8.70
C LEU A 102 6.94 -10.97 -9.30
N LEU A 103 6.62 -9.67 -9.20
CA LEU A 103 7.50 -8.61 -9.74
C LEU A 103 8.87 -8.60 -9.06
N VAL A 104 8.94 -8.63 -7.72
CA VAL A 104 10.25 -8.51 -7.04
C VAL A 104 11.08 -9.79 -7.10
N TRP A 105 10.45 -10.97 -7.02
CA TRP A 105 11.16 -12.26 -6.95
C TRP A 105 11.27 -13.00 -8.27
N LEU A 106 10.25 -12.97 -9.14
CA LEU A 106 10.22 -13.75 -10.38
C LEU A 106 10.54 -12.93 -11.64
N ILE A 107 10.48 -11.60 -11.54
CA ILE A 107 10.84 -10.70 -12.64
C ILE A 107 12.17 -10.00 -12.35
N VAL A 108 12.20 -9.13 -11.35
CA VAL A 108 13.33 -8.24 -11.12
C VAL A 108 14.56 -8.97 -10.58
N ASN A 109 14.39 -9.94 -9.67
CA ASN A 109 15.52 -10.71 -9.11
C ASN A 109 16.27 -11.56 -10.15
N PRO A 110 15.61 -12.34 -11.03
CA PRO A 110 16.31 -13.09 -12.09
C PRO A 110 16.73 -12.19 -13.27
N PHE A 111 16.04 -11.07 -13.52
CA PHE A 111 16.31 -10.19 -14.66
C PHE A 111 16.59 -8.75 -14.20
N PRO A 112 17.68 -8.48 -13.45
CA PRO A 112 17.92 -7.19 -12.81
C PRO A 112 18.05 -6.03 -13.80
N PHE A 113 18.40 -6.27 -15.07
CA PHE A 113 18.44 -5.24 -16.10
C PHE A 113 17.06 -4.62 -16.39
N VAL A 114 15.94 -5.33 -16.14
CA VAL A 114 14.59 -4.75 -16.32
C VAL A 114 14.33 -3.60 -15.33
N ALA A 115 15.07 -3.59 -14.21
CA ALA A 115 15.00 -2.56 -13.20
C ALA A 115 15.82 -1.29 -13.56
N GLN A 116 16.60 -1.32 -14.64
CA GLN A 116 17.29 -0.15 -15.21
C GLN A 116 16.38 0.64 -16.15
N SER A 117 15.08 0.73 -15.82
CA SER A 117 14.06 1.36 -16.66
C SER A 117 13.24 2.36 -15.87
N ALA A 118 12.66 3.34 -16.58
CA ALA A 118 11.72 4.28 -15.97
C ALA A 118 10.52 3.56 -15.34
N GLY A 119 10.10 2.42 -15.93
CA GLY A 119 9.02 1.58 -15.40
C GLY A 119 9.29 1.08 -13.98
N TYR A 120 10.52 0.68 -13.66
CA TYR A 120 10.83 0.23 -12.31
C TYR A 120 10.73 1.37 -11.29
N SER A 121 11.27 2.54 -11.64
CA SER A 121 11.18 3.73 -10.79
C SER A 121 9.74 4.20 -10.58
N SER A 122 8.93 4.27 -11.64
CA SER A 122 7.53 4.66 -11.55
C SER A 122 6.70 3.64 -10.77
N MET A 123 6.97 2.34 -10.91
CA MET A 123 6.39 1.29 -10.08
C MET A 123 6.71 1.51 -8.61
N LEU A 124 7.98 1.73 -8.26
CA LEU A 124 8.38 1.94 -6.86
C LEU A 124 7.77 3.21 -6.26
N ILE A 125 7.67 4.30 -7.01
CA ILE A 125 6.97 5.52 -6.57
C ILE A 125 5.49 5.21 -6.34
N ALA A 126 4.82 4.59 -7.31
CA ALA A 126 3.40 4.27 -7.21
C ALA A 126 3.11 3.37 -6.00
N TRP A 127 3.92 2.33 -5.80
CA TRP A 127 3.82 1.43 -4.66
C TRP A 127 4.08 2.16 -3.36
N SER A 128 5.22 2.81 -3.22
CA SER A 128 5.61 3.43 -1.96
C SER A 128 4.65 4.53 -1.50
N VAL A 129 4.17 5.39 -2.40
CA VAL A 129 3.14 6.38 -2.04
C VAL A 129 1.83 5.69 -1.61
N THR A 130 1.38 4.68 -2.35
CA THR A 130 0.15 3.92 -2.00
C THR A 130 0.27 3.28 -0.63
N GLU A 131 1.43 2.68 -0.33
CA GLU A 131 1.69 1.95 0.90
C GLU A 131 1.86 2.87 2.10
N VAL A 132 2.61 3.97 1.97
CA VAL A 132 2.73 4.99 3.02
C VAL A 132 1.34 5.50 3.41
N ILE A 133 0.47 5.81 2.45
CA ILE A 133 -0.90 6.25 2.72
C ILE A 133 -1.71 5.15 3.41
N ARG A 134 -1.64 3.90 2.90
CA ARG A 134 -2.39 2.76 3.43
C ARG A 134 -2.04 2.47 4.88
N TYR A 135 -0.75 2.32 5.17
CA TYR A 135 -0.27 1.99 6.50
C TYR A 135 -0.49 3.13 7.48
N SER A 136 -0.26 4.38 7.08
CA SER A 136 -0.56 5.56 7.91
C SER A 136 -2.05 5.64 8.23
N TYR A 137 -2.93 5.38 7.25
CA TYR A 137 -4.37 5.30 7.48
C TYR A 137 -4.72 4.23 8.52
N PHE A 138 -4.13 3.03 8.44
CA PHE A 138 -4.36 1.98 9.43
C PHE A 138 -3.86 2.35 10.83
N VAL A 139 -2.66 2.93 10.95
CA VAL A 139 -2.13 3.41 12.25
C VAL A 139 -3.09 4.41 12.89
N ILE A 140 -3.49 5.43 12.14
CA ILE A 140 -4.36 6.51 12.64
C ILE A 140 -5.74 5.98 13.01
N THR A 141 -6.34 5.13 12.16
CA THR A 141 -7.69 4.58 12.39
C THR A 141 -7.74 3.54 13.52
N LEU A 142 -6.70 2.72 13.67
CA LEU A 142 -6.57 1.81 14.82
C LEU A 142 -6.29 2.55 16.13
N SER A 143 -5.65 3.73 16.04
CA SER A 143 -5.50 4.66 17.16
C SER A 143 -6.76 5.50 17.42
N GLY A 144 -7.88 5.16 16.75
CA GLY A 144 -9.23 5.72 16.88
C GLY A 144 -9.44 7.13 16.35
N TYR A 145 -8.48 7.64 15.58
CA TYR A 145 -8.65 8.88 14.84
C TYR A 145 -9.12 8.59 13.40
N LYS A 146 -9.99 9.43 12.86
CA LYS A 146 -10.44 9.33 11.46
C LYS A 146 -10.42 10.70 10.78
N PRO A 147 -9.23 11.31 10.61
CA PRO A 147 -9.14 12.60 9.93
C PRO A 147 -9.64 12.49 8.49
N ALA A 148 -10.46 13.47 8.09
CA ALA A 148 -11.07 13.51 6.76
C ALA A 148 -10.01 13.54 5.66
N ILE A 149 -8.91 14.28 5.86
CA ILE A 149 -7.82 14.44 4.88
C ILE A 149 -7.13 13.09 4.59
N VAL A 150 -6.75 12.33 5.62
CA VAL A 150 -6.07 11.02 5.43
C VAL A 150 -7.01 10.02 4.76
N THR A 151 -8.29 10.05 5.14
CA THR A 151 -9.31 9.22 4.48
C THR A 151 -9.48 9.62 3.02
N TRP A 152 -9.49 10.93 2.73
CA TRP A 152 -9.58 11.42 1.36
C TRP A 152 -8.41 10.94 0.51
N PHE A 153 -7.16 11.05 1.00
CA PHE A 153 -6.00 10.53 0.29
C PHE A 153 -6.16 9.03 0.01
N ARG A 154 -6.49 8.24 1.04
CA ARG A 154 -6.67 6.79 0.92
C ARG A 154 -7.63 6.37 -0.19
N TYR A 155 -8.71 7.13 -0.40
CA TYR A 155 -9.76 6.80 -1.36
C TYR A 155 -9.76 7.65 -2.63
N ASN A 156 -8.74 8.48 -2.89
CA ASN A 156 -8.64 9.25 -4.15
C ASN A 156 -7.30 9.08 -4.86
N THR A 157 -6.19 8.78 -4.17
CA THR A 157 -4.89 8.67 -4.84
C THR A 157 -4.80 7.49 -5.82
N PHE A 158 -5.65 6.47 -5.66
CA PHE A 158 -5.68 5.32 -6.58
C PHE A 158 -6.02 5.72 -8.03
N PHE A 159 -6.71 6.84 -8.28
CA PHE A 159 -6.99 7.28 -9.66
C PHE A 159 -5.73 7.55 -10.47
N ALA A 160 -4.67 8.06 -9.84
CA ALA A 160 -3.39 8.32 -10.49
C ALA A 160 -2.39 7.17 -10.26
N LEU A 161 -2.27 6.70 -9.01
CA LEU A 161 -1.25 5.72 -8.64
C LEU A 161 -1.54 4.32 -9.20
N TYR A 162 -2.81 3.95 -9.36
CA TYR A 162 -3.16 2.61 -9.84
C TYR A 162 -2.82 2.42 -11.32
N PRO A 163 -3.23 3.30 -12.26
CA PRO A 163 -2.80 3.19 -13.65
C PRO A 163 -1.26 3.26 -13.81
N LEU A 164 -0.61 4.13 -13.04
CA LEU A 164 0.85 4.22 -13.03
C LEU A 164 1.51 2.92 -12.59
N GLY A 165 1.03 2.32 -11.50
CA GLY A 165 1.53 1.05 -10.98
C GLY A 165 1.33 -0.09 -11.97
N ILE A 166 0.11 -0.31 -12.43
CA ILE A 166 -0.23 -1.42 -13.34
C ILE A 166 0.51 -1.29 -14.68
N SER A 167 0.56 -0.10 -15.28
CA SER A 167 1.30 0.10 -16.55
C SER A 167 2.79 -0.20 -16.39
N SER A 168 3.39 0.21 -15.26
CA SER A 168 4.78 -0.06 -14.94
C SER A 168 5.05 -1.55 -14.75
N GLU A 169 4.19 -2.24 -14.00
CA GLU A 169 4.31 -3.69 -13.76
C GLU A 169 4.17 -4.48 -15.06
N CYS A 170 3.19 -4.14 -15.91
CA CYS A 170 3.02 -4.74 -17.23
C CYS A 170 4.25 -4.54 -18.11
N TRP A 171 4.86 -3.35 -18.08
CA TRP A 171 6.10 -3.09 -18.81
C TRP A 171 7.23 -4.00 -18.33
N LEU A 172 7.43 -4.13 -17.01
CA LEU A 172 8.47 -4.99 -16.45
C LEU A 172 8.28 -6.46 -16.84
N ILE A 173 7.05 -6.97 -16.71
CA ILE A 173 6.70 -8.34 -17.12
C ILE A 173 6.99 -8.51 -18.61
N TYR A 174 6.51 -7.60 -19.47
CA TYR A 174 6.72 -7.67 -20.91
C TYR A 174 8.22 -7.72 -21.28
N LYS A 175 9.04 -6.84 -20.70
CA LYS A 175 10.48 -6.80 -20.92
C LYS A 175 11.22 -8.05 -20.46
N SER A 176 10.64 -8.83 -19.56
CA SER A 176 11.24 -10.07 -19.07
C SER A 176 10.90 -11.31 -19.90
N ILE A 177 9.90 -11.26 -20.81
CA ILE A 177 9.41 -12.45 -21.55
C ILE A 177 10.51 -13.10 -22.39
N GLU A 178 11.16 -12.33 -23.26
CA GLU A 178 12.21 -12.85 -24.15
C GLU A 178 13.47 -13.30 -23.38
N PRO A 179 13.98 -12.52 -22.42
CA PRO A 179 15.05 -12.96 -21.52
C PRO A 179 14.70 -14.26 -20.76
N ALA A 180 13.46 -14.39 -20.31
CA ALA A 180 13.00 -15.60 -19.64
C ALA A 180 12.87 -16.80 -20.57
N ARG A 181 12.47 -16.58 -21.83
CA ARG A 181 12.51 -17.62 -22.88
C ARG A 181 13.92 -18.17 -23.06
N ASN A 182 14.90 -17.27 -23.13
CA ASN A 182 16.29 -17.64 -23.38
C ASN A 182 16.94 -18.33 -22.18
N ALA A 183 16.61 -17.90 -20.95
CA ALA A 183 17.21 -18.44 -19.73
C ALA A 183 16.50 -19.70 -19.18
N TYR A 184 15.18 -19.77 -19.26
CA TYR A 184 14.36 -20.81 -18.62
C TYR A 184 13.46 -21.59 -19.60
N GLY A 185 13.53 -21.27 -20.90
CA GLY A 185 12.81 -21.97 -21.95
C GLY A 185 11.41 -21.42 -22.24
N GLN A 186 10.78 -22.01 -23.26
CA GLN A 186 9.53 -21.52 -23.85
C GLN A 186 8.34 -21.55 -22.88
N VAL A 187 8.27 -22.55 -21.99
CA VAL A 187 7.18 -22.71 -21.02
C VAL A 187 7.13 -21.53 -20.05
N TYR A 188 8.28 -21.06 -19.58
CA TYR A 188 8.34 -19.91 -18.68
C TYR A 188 7.86 -18.63 -19.37
N ALA A 189 8.23 -18.44 -20.64
CA ALA A 189 7.76 -17.31 -21.45
C ALA A 189 6.23 -17.34 -21.64
N TRP A 190 5.65 -18.52 -21.92
CA TRP A 190 4.20 -18.69 -22.00
C TRP A 190 3.51 -18.40 -20.67
N ALA A 191 4.11 -18.79 -19.54
CA ALA A 191 3.59 -18.46 -18.22
C ALA A 191 3.53 -16.94 -18.00
N LEU A 192 4.61 -16.20 -18.31
CA LEU A 192 4.65 -14.74 -18.20
C LEU A 192 3.64 -14.04 -19.13
N GLN A 193 3.48 -14.54 -20.35
CA GLN A 193 2.47 -14.05 -21.30
C GLN A 193 1.05 -14.27 -20.77
N SER A 194 0.78 -15.45 -20.21
CA SER A 194 -0.51 -15.79 -19.62
C SER A 194 -0.81 -14.93 -18.39
N ILE A 195 0.21 -14.70 -17.54
CA ILE A 195 0.11 -13.76 -16.42
C ILE A 195 -0.27 -12.39 -16.94
N LEU A 196 0.43 -11.84 -17.93
CA LEU A 196 0.13 -10.52 -18.50
C LEU A 196 -1.30 -10.46 -19.07
N LEU A 197 -1.75 -11.50 -19.77
CA LEU A 197 -3.09 -11.61 -20.34
C LEU A 197 -4.18 -11.58 -19.27
N ILE A 198 -3.98 -12.26 -18.14
CA ILE A 198 -4.93 -12.28 -17.01
C ILE A 198 -4.83 -10.99 -16.18
N TYR A 199 -3.62 -10.43 -16.08
CA TYR A 199 -3.33 -9.31 -15.22
C TYR A 199 -4.06 -8.03 -15.66
N VAL A 200 -4.13 -7.77 -16.98
CA VAL A 200 -4.81 -6.58 -17.50
C VAL A 200 -6.31 -6.58 -17.19
N PRO A 201 -7.12 -7.62 -17.53
CA PRO A 201 -8.52 -7.69 -17.13
C PRO A 201 -8.73 -7.70 -15.61
N GLY A 202 -7.89 -8.44 -14.88
CA GLY A 202 -7.94 -8.49 -13.42
C GLY A 202 -7.76 -7.10 -12.80
N SER A 203 -6.83 -6.30 -13.34
CA SER A 203 -6.58 -4.94 -12.87
C SER A 203 -7.79 -4.01 -13.06
N TYR A 204 -8.51 -4.15 -14.18
CA TYR A 204 -9.74 -3.39 -14.43
C TYR A 204 -10.83 -3.74 -13.41
N ILE A 205 -11.03 -5.03 -13.14
CA ILE A 205 -12.01 -5.49 -12.13
C ILE A 205 -11.66 -4.90 -10.76
N LEU A 206 -10.40 -5.00 -10.31
CA LEU A 206 -9.96 -4.43 -9.03
C LEU A 206 -10.16 -2.90 -8.98
N PHE A 207 -9.88 -2.19 -10.08
CA PHE A 207 -10.11 -0.75 -10.17
C PHE A 207 -11.58 -0.39 -9.96
N THR A 208 -12.50 -1.07 -10.65
CA THR A 208 -13.95 -0.83 -10.47
C THR A 208 -14.42 -1.14 -9.05
N HIS A 209 -13.84 -2.16 -8.40
CA HIS A 209 -14.09 -2.45 -6.99
C HIS A 209 -13.65 -1.30 -6.07
N MET A 210 -12.49 -0.69 -6.31
CA MET A 210 -12.03 0.47 -5.53
C MET A 210 -12.92 1.69 -5.71
N VAL A 211 -13.41 1.94 -6.93
CA VAL A 211 -14.39 3.01 -7.19
C VAL A 211 -15.68 2.78 -6.39
N LYS A 212 -16.19 1.54 -6.36
CA LYS A 212 -17.37 1.18 -5.56
C LYS A 212 -17.11 1.36 -4.06
N GLN A 213 -15.94 0.94 -3.56
CA GLN A 213 -15.55 1.10 -2.15
C GLN A 213 -15.48 2.57 -1.76
N ARG A 214 -14.87 3.42 -2.58
CA ARG A 214 -14.84 4.88 -2.38
C ARG A 214 -16.23 5.45 -2.25
N SER A 215 -17.12 5.16 -3.20
CA SER A 215 -18.50 5.68 -3.17
C SER A 215 -19.24 5.30 -1.90
N LYS A 216 -19.05 4.07 -1.41
CA LYS A 216 -19.63 3.60 -0.15
C LYS A 216 -19.11 4.38 1.06
N VAL A 217 -17.79 4.59 1.16
CA VAL A 217 -17.17 5.26 2.31
C VAL A 217 -17.51 6.75 2.32
N LEU A 218 -17.44 7.43 1.18
CA LEU A 218 -17.74 8.85 1.09
C LEU A 218 -19.23 9.14 1.34
N ARG A 219 -20.13 8.24 0.92
CA ARG A 219 -21.55 8.34 1.25
C ARG A 219 -21.78 8.21 2.75
N ALA A 220 -21.18 7.22 3.40
CA ALA A 220 -21.28 7.04 4.85
C ALA A 220 -20.73 8.24 5.64
N GLN A 221 -19.71 8.94 5.13
CA GLN A 221 -19.21 10.17 5.75
C GLN A 221 -20.15 11.36 5.62
N ARG A 222 -20.92 11.45 4.52
CA ARG A 222 -21.93 12.51 4.34
C ARG A 222 -23.16 12.29 5.22
N GLU A 223 -23.52 11.03 5.45
CA GLU A 223 -24.67 10.63 6.26
C GLU A 223 -24.35 10.61 7.78
N ALA A 224 -23.07 10.70 8.17
CA ALA A 224 -22.69 10.75 9.57
C ALA A 224 -23.15 12.09 10.22
N PRO A 225 -23.76 12.05 11.42
CA PRO A 225 -24.08 13.26 12.17
C PRO A 225 -22.82 14.11 12.31
N LYS A 226 -22.93 15.40 11.96
CA LYS A 226 -21.90 16.37 12.34
C LYS A 226 -22.09 16.58 13.83
N ASP A 227 -21.20 16.02 14.64
CA ASP A 227 -21.10 16.41 16.05
C ASP A 227 -20.73 17.91 16.07
N GLU A 228 -21.73 18.77 16.31
CA GLU A 228 -21.58 20.20 16.60
C GLU A 228 -20.99 20.43 18.00
#